data_AF-X1BPK9-F1
#
_entry.id   AF-X1BPK9-F1
#
_cell.length_a   1.000
_cell.length_b   1.000
_cell.length_c   1.000
_cell.angle_alpha   90.00
_cell.angle_beta   90.00
_cell.angle_gamma   90.00
#
_symmetry.space_group_name_H-M   'P 1'
#
loop_
_entity.id
_entity.type
_entity.pdbx_description
1 polymer ?
#
loop_
_entity_poly.entity_id
_entity_poly.type
_entity_poly.pdbx_seq_one_letter_code
_entity_poly.pdbx_strand_id
1 'polypeptide(L)'
;TSIILEPKWQGDILYVLGILNSKLASYYILSHSPVFQGGYHKFSSNYLKNTPIKKIDSSKKQETKLRDEIVELVKKMLALNKRLNEIGDKKTDQRYKIEEEIKRTDAEIDELIYKLYGITEKEKKIIEESLK
;
A
#
# COMPACT_ATOMS: atom_id res chain seq x y z
N THR A 1 -17.02 1.40 5.86
CA THR A 1 -16.62 2.64 5.18
C THR A 1 -16.02 2.29 3.84
N SER A 2 -16.67 2.63 2.73
CA SER A 2 -16.13 2.40 1.39
C SER A 2 -15.38 3.65 0.94
N ILE A 3 -14.16 3.49 0.42
CA ILE A 3 -13.39 4.59 -0.19
C ILE A 3 -13.76 4.62 -1.67
N ILE A 4 -14.44 5.68 -2.09
CA ILE A 4 -14.80 5.91 -3.50
C ILE A 4 -13.90 7.02 -4.03
N LEU A 5 -13.13 6.72 -5.07
CA LEU A 5 -12.32 7.73 -5.76
C LEU A 5 -13.24 8.69 -6.50
N GLU A 6 -12.89 9.98 -6.50
CA GLU A 6 -13.69 10.98 -7.19
C GLU A 6 -13.82 10.64 -8.69
N PRO A 7 -15.00 10.83 -9.31
CA PRO A 7 -15.24 10.45 -10.72
C PRO A 7 -14.27 11.03 -11.75
N LYS A 8 -13.60 12.14 -11.39
CA LYS A 8 -12.59 12.81 -12.23
C LYS A 8 -11.21 12.14 -12.19
N TRP A 9 -11.01 11.15 -11.33
CA TRP A 9 -9.74 10.43 -11.21
C TRP A 9 -9.67 9.29 -12.22
N GLN A 10 -8.69 9.36 -13.14
CA GLN A 10 -8.53 8.44 -14.28
C GLN A 10 -7.37 7.44 -14.12
N GLY A 11 -6.92 7.17 -12.90
CA GLY A 11 -5.80 6.25 -12.68
C GLY A 11 -6.24 4.78 -12.56
N ASP A 12 -5.26 3.90 -12.48
CA ASP A 12 -5.50 2.46 -12.25
C ASP A 12 -5.84 2.21 -10.77
N ILE A 13 -7.00 1.60 -10.50
CA ILE A 13 -7.43 1.28 -9.14
C ILE A 13 -6.41 0.42 -8.38
N LEU A 14 -5.70 -0.48 -9.07
CA LEU A 14 -4.68 -1.33 -8.46
C LEU A 14 -3.44 -0.53 -8.06
N TYR A 15 -3.10 0.52 -8.81
CA TYR A 15 -2.03 1.43 -8.43
C TYR A 15 -2.36 2.20 -7.14
N VAL A 16 -3.61 2.68 -7.01
CA VAL A 16 -4.06 3.32 -5.77
C VAL A 16 -4.10 2.32 -4.62
N LEU A 17 -4.53 1.08 -4.88
CA LEU A 17 -4.54 0.03 -3.88
C LEU A 17 -3.12 -0.22 -3.35
N GLY A 18 -2.11 -0.24 -4.23
CA GLY A 18 -0.70 -0.36 -3.84
C GLY A 18 -0.23 0.80 -2.96
N ILE A 19 -0.56 2.05 -3.31
CA ILE A 19 -0.22 3.22 -2.48
C ILE A 19 -0.88 3.11 -1.10
N LEU A 20 -2.19 2.85 -1.06
CA LEU A 20 -2.95 2.87 0.19
C LEU A 20 -2.57 1.77 1.19
N ASN A 21 -2.06 0.64 0.70
CA ASN A 21 -1.58 -0.47 1.56
C ASN A 21 -0.10 -0.37 1.92
N SER A 22 0.62 0.66 1.45
CA SER A 22 2.03 0.85 1.80
C SER A 22 2.24 1.36 3.22
N LYS A 23 3.42 1.10 3.77
CA LYS A 23 3.87 1.69 5.03
C LYS A 23 3.90 3.22 4.97
N LEU A 24 4.31 3.80 3.84
CA LEU A 24 4.34 5.26 3.68
C LEU A 24 2.95 5.87 3.86
N ALA A 25 1.93 5.29 3.22
CA ALA A 25 0.56 5.76 3.37
C ALA A 25 0.06 5.54 4.80
N SER A 26 0.37 4.40 5.40
CA SER A 26 0.01 4.10 6.80
C SER A 26 0.60 5.13 7.76
N TYR A 27 1.89 5.42 7.66
CA TYR A 27 2.58 6.44 8.44
C TYR A 27 1.91 7.81 8.29
N TYR A 28 1.69 8.25 7.04
CA TYR A 28 1.08 9.56 6.78
C TYR A 28 -0.34 9.64 7.35
N ILE A 29 -1.16 8.61 7.16
CA ILE A 29 -2.55 8.63 7.64
C ILE A 29 -2.58 8.63 9.16
N LEU A 30 -1.76 7.81 9.83
CA LEU A 30 -1.70 7.73 11.28
C LEU A 30 -1.18 9.03 11.89
N SER A 31 -0.18 9.67 11.28
CA SER A 31 0.37 10.94 11.76
C SER A 31 -0.60 12.14 11.62
N HIS A 32 -1.58 12.04 10.72
CA HIS A 32 -2.57 13.11 10.47
C HIS A 32 -3.98 12.76 10.96
N SER A 33 -4.19 11.57 11.54
CA SER A 33 -5.49 11.13 12.07
C SER A 33 -5.48 11.19 13.60
N PRO A 34 -6.48 11.83 14.22
CA PRO A 34 -6.53 11.93 15.67
C PRO A 34 -6.73 10.55 16.30
N VAL A 35 -6.08 10.37 17.45
CA VAL A 35 -6.26 9.20 18.33
C VAL A 35 -7.54 9.41 19.13
N PHE A 36 -8.43 8.42 19.10
CA PHE A 36 -9.65 8.36 19.89
C PHE A 36 -9.40 7.56 21.18
N GLN A 37 -10.36 7.60 22.11
CA GLN A 37 -10.28 6.80 23.33
C GLN A 37 -10.07 5.31 23.00
N GLY A 38 -9.15 4.67 23.72
CA GLY A 38 -8.77 3.27 23.48
C GLY A 38 -7.64 3.05 22.46
N GLY A 39 -6.99 4.12 21.96
CA GLY A 39 -5.81 4.01 21.10
C GLY A 39 -6.11 3.81 19.61
N TYR A 40 -7.36 3.92 19.19
CA TYR A 40 -7.76 3.78 17.79
C TYR A 40 -7.66 5.11 17.04
N HIS A 41 -7.19 5.08 15.80
CA HIS A 41 -7.20 6.26 14.92
C HIS A 41 -8.51 6.39 14.16
N LYS A 42 -8.98 7.63 13.98
CA LYS A 42 -10.19 7.92 13.21
C LYS A 42 -9.92 7.98 11.70
N PHE A 43 -10.28 6.92 10.97
CA PHE A 43 -10.22 6.87 9.50
C PHE A 43 -11.49 7.47 8.86
N SER A 44 -11.59 8.81 8.89
CA SER A 44 -12.71 9.53 8.24
C SER A 44 -12.26 10.31 7.01
N SER A 45 -13.19 10.57 6.08
CA SER A 45 -12.91 11.32 4.85
C SER A 45 -12.17 12.64 5.10
N ASN A 46 -12.48 13.35 6.19
CA ASN A 46 -11.82 14.61 6.55
C ASN A 46 -10.30 14.50 6.74
N TYR A 47 -9.79 13.34 7.16
CA TYR A 47 -8.36 13.10 7.35
C TYR A 47 -7.74 12.42 6.12
N LEU A 48 -8.50 11.57 5.42
CA LEU A 48 -8.02 10.84 4.24
C LEU A 48 -8.00 11.66 2.96
N LYS A 49 -8.81 12.71 2.84
CA LYS A 49 -8.92 13.54 1.62
C LYS A 49 -7.58 14.19 1.22
N ASN A 50 -6.70 14.40 2.19
CA ASN A 50 -5.39 15.04 2.00
C ASN A 50 -4.27 14.01 1.89
N THR A 51 -4.57 12.71 1.82
CA THR A 51 -3.55 11.70 1.58
C THR A 51 -2.93 11.93 0.19
N PRO A 52 -1.61 12.14 0.10
CA PRO A 52 -0.97 12.37 -1.18
C PRO A 52 -1.06 11.09 -2.00
N ILE A 53 -1.72 11.18 -3.16
CA ILE A 53 -1.74 10.12 -4.18
C ILE A 53 -1.08 10.70 -5.42
N LYS A 54 0.18 10.33 -5.66
CA LYS A 54 0.96 10.80 -6.80
C LYS A 54 0.30 10.37 -8.10
N LYS A 55 -0.14 11.35 -8.88
CA LYS A 55 -0.61 11.14 -10.25
C LYS A 55 0.58 10.84 -11.14
N ILE A 56 0.46 9.80 -11.94
CA ILE A 56 1.49 9.38 -12.90
C ILE A 56 1.33 10.19 -14.18
N ASP A 57 2.41 10.81 -14.61
CA ASP A 57 2.49 11.46 -15.92
C ASP A 57 2.73 10.40 -17.00
N SER A 58 1.69 10.08 -17.77
CA SER A 58 1.75 9.08 -18.84
C SER A 58 2.77 9.42 -19.94
N SER A 59 3.21 10.68 -20.05
CA SER A 59 4.24 11.09 -21.01
C SER A 59 5.65 10.65 -20.57
N LYS A 60 5.86 10.39 -19.26
CA LYS A 60 7.14 9.98 -18.71
C LYS A 60 7.23 8.48 -18.59
N LYS A 61 8.01 7.86 -19.48
CA LYS A 61 8.24 6.41 -19.53
C LYS A 61 8.65 5.80 -18.18
N GLN A 62 9.45 6.51 -17.39
CA GLN A 62 9.88 6.04 -16.07
C GLN A 62 8.73 5.96 -15.06
N GLU A 63 7.83 6.96 -15.03
CA GLU A 63 6.69 6.96 -14.11
C GLU A 63 5.67 5.89 -14.52
N THR A 64 5.41 5.73 -15.81
CA THR A 64 4.55 4.67 -16.34
C THR A 64 5.10 3.28 -16.00
N LYS A 65 6.41 3.04 -16.20
CA LYS A 65 7.03 1.75 -15.84
C LYS A 65 6.88 1.44 -14.35
N LEU A 66 7.11 2.44 -13.48
CA LEU A 66 7.00 2.26 -12.04
C LEU A 66 5.55 1.95 -11.63
N ARG A 67 4.57 2.62 -12.24
CA ARG A 67 3.15 2.31 -12.06
C ARG A 67 2.85 0.86 -12.45
N ASP A 68 3.30 0.44 -13.62
CA ASP A 68 3.01 -0.91 -14.14
C ASP A 68 3.63 -1.98 -13.23
N GLU A 69 4.85 -1.76 -12.73
CA GLU A 69 5.50 -2.65 -11.75
C GLU A 69 4.69 -2.76 -10.45
N ILE A 70 4.21 -1.64 -9.90
CA ILE A 70 3.35 -1.63 -8.72
C ILE A 70 2.06 -2.41 -8.99
N VAL A 71 1.42 -2.17 -10.13
CA VAL A 71 0.17 -2.84 -10.51
C VAL A 71 0.36 -4.36 -10.62
N GLU A 72 1.45 -4.83 -11.22
CA GLU A 72 1.74 -6.26 -11.33
C GLU A 72 2.00 -6.90 -9.96
N LEU A 73 2.72 -6.24 -9.06
CA LEU A 73 2.90 -6.73 -7.69
C LEU A 73 1.58 -6.77 -6.91
N VAL A 74 0.70 -5.78 -7.09
CA VAL A 74 -0.63 -5.78 -6.47
C VAL A 74 -1.50 -6.92 -7.01
N LYS A 75 -1.48 -7.19 -8.33
CA LYS A 75 -2.17 -8.36 -8.91
C LYS A 75 -1.65 -9.67 -8.31
N LYS A 76 -0.32 -9.79 -8.17
CA LYS A 76 0.32 -10.93 -7.51
C LYS A 76 -0.14 -11.08 -6.06
N MET A 77 -0.14 -9.99 -5.30
CA MET A 77 -0.61 -9.96 -3.91
C MET A 77 -2.06 -10.44 -3.78
N LEU A 78 -2.95 -9.99 -4.66
CA LEU A 78 -4.35 -10.42 -4.68
C LEU A 78 -4.48 -11.92 -4.99
N ALA A 79 -3.71 -12.43 -5.95
CA ALA A 79 -3.71 -13.85 -6.29
C ALA A 79 -3.19 -14.73 -5.13
N LEU A 80 -2.14 -14.28 -4.43
CA LEU A 80 -1.59 -14.97 -3.27
C LEU A 80 -2.59 -15.01 -2.11
N ASN A 81 -3.25 -13.88 -1.81
CA ASN A 81 -4.28 -13.82 -0.78
C ASN A 81 -5.49 -14.70 -1.10
N LYS A 82 -5.88 -14.78 -2.38
CA LYS A 82 -6.93 -15.71 -2.82
C LYS A 82 -6.54 -17.17 -2.55
N ARG A 83 -5.33 -17.58 -2.95
CA ARG A 83 -4.80 -18.93 -2.67
C ARG A 83 -4.70 -19.22 -1.17
N LEU A 84 -4.27 -18.24 -0.38
CA LEU A 84 -4.19 -18.36 1.07
C LEU A 84 -5.57 -18.61 1.69
N ASN A 85 -6.59 -17.91 1.20
CA ASN A 85 -7.98 -18.10 1.62
C ASN A 85 -8.51 -19.51 1.27
N GLU A 86 -8.22 -20.00 0.05
CA GLU A 86 -8.61 -21.35 -0.40
C GLU A 86 -8.00 -22.47 0.47
N ILE A 87 -6.81 -22.27 1.03
CA ILE A 87 -6.16 -23.22 1.94
C ILE A 87 -6.85 -23.22 3.33
N GLY A 88 -7.39 -22.08 3.75
CA GLY A 88 -7.99 -21.88 5.07
C GLY A 88 -6.96 -21.97 6.21
N ASP A 89 -7.42 -22.23 7.43
CA ASP A 89 -6.59 -22.20 8.65
C ASP A 89 -5.68 -23.43 8.84
N LYS A 90 -5.51 -24.24 7.78
CA LYS A 90 -4.66 -25.42 7.82
C LYS A 90 -3.20 -24.99 7.91
N LYS A 91 -2.50 -25.44 8.96
CA LYS A 91 -1.06 -25.25 9.11
C LYS A 91 -0.31 -26.23 8.19
N THR A 92 -0.10 -25.82 6.94
CA THR A 92 0.63 -26.60 5.93
C THR A 92 1.88 -25.85 5.47
N ASP A 93 2.88 -26.58 4.97
CA ASP A 93 4.08 -25.97 4.35
C ASP A 93 3.73 -25.05 3.19
N GLN A 94 2.67 -25.39 2.43
CA GLN A 94 2.17 -24.56 1.35
C GLN A 94 1.64 -23.21 1.86
N ARG A 95 0.93 -23.21 3.00
CA ARG A 95 0.45 -21.98 3.63
C ARG A 95 1.63 -21.08 4.02
N TYR A 96 2.62 -21.66 4.71
CA TYR A 96 3.82 -20.92 5.12
C TYR A 96 4.55 -20.27 3.95
N LYS A 97 4.73 -21.02 2.84
CA LYS A 97 5.37 -20.48 1.61
C LYS A 97 4.60 -19.31 1.02
N ILE A 98 3.26 -19.37 1.00
CA ILE A 98 2.43 -18.27 0.49
C ILE A 98 2.51 -17.05 1.41
N GLU A 99 2.47 -17.24 2.72
CA GLU A 99 2.63 -16.15 3.69
C GLU A 99 3.99 -15.45 3.57
N GLU A 100 5.07 -16.22 3.37
CA GLU A 100 6.40 -15.68 3.11
C GLU A 100 6.44 -14.89 1.79
N GLU A 101 5.82 -15.42 0.73
CA GLU A 101 5.75 -14.73 -0.56
C GLU A 101 4.91 -13.44 -0.49
N ILE A 102 3.85 -13.43 0.31
CA ILE A 102 3.06 -12.23 0.62
C ILE A 102 3.97 -11.20 1.29
N LYS A 103 4.68 -11.56 2.36
CA LYS A 103 5.60 -10.63 3.06
C LYS A 103 6.65 -10.05 2.13
N ARG A 104 7.23 -10.86 1.25
CA ARG A 104 8.21 -10.38 0.26
C ARG A 104 7.57 -9.42 -0.75
N THR A 105 6.41 -9.78 -1.29
CA THR A 105 5.68 -8.94 -2.26
C THR A 105 5.28 -7.60 -1.63
N ASP A 106 4.88 -7.61 -0.35
CA ASP A 106 4.54 -6.41 0.42
C ASP A 106 5.75 -5.47 0.57
N ALA A 107 6.91 -6.02 0.96
CA ALA A 107 8.14 -5.27 1.04
C ALA A 107 8.59 -4.71 -0.33
N GLU A 108 8.43 -5.48 -1.41
CA GLU A 108 8.72 -5.00 -2.77
C GLU A 108 7.82 -3.82 -3.17
N ILE A 109 6.52 -3.86 -2.83
CA ILE A 109 5.60 -2.75 -3.05
C ILE A 109 6.07 -1.52 -2.26
N ASP A 110 6.38 -1.67 -0.97
CA ASP A 110 6.89 -0.58 -0.13
C ASP A 110 8.12 0.11 -0.75
N GLU A 111 9.10 -0.67 -1.25
CA GLU A 111 10.28 -0.11 -1.91
C GLU A 111 9.93 0.71 -3.16
N LEU A 112 9.00 0.22 -3.99
CA LEU A 112 8.56 0.97 -5.17
C LEU A 112 7.82 2.25 -4.78
N ILE A 113 7.05 2.23 -3.70
CA ILE A 113 6.37 3.42 -3.19
C ILE A 113 7.37 4.42 -2.60
N TYR A 114 8.39 3.99 -1.86
CA TYR A 114 9.45 4.89 -1.40
C TYR A 114 10.17 5.56 -2.57
N LYS A 115 10.50 4.81 -3.62
CA LYS A 115 11.08 5.36 -4.86
C LYS A 115 10.14 6.34 -5.55
N LEU A 116 8.85 6.03 -5.62
CA LEU A 116 7.83 6.88 -6.24
C LEU A 116 7.76 8.26 -5.57
N TYR A 117 7.90 8.32 -4.25
CA TYR A 117 7.86 9.56 -3.47
C TYR A 117 9.24 10.16 -3.18
N GLY A 118 10.32 9.52 -3.61
CA GLY A 118 11.70 10.01 -3.39
C GLY A 118 12.13 9.94 -1.92
N ILE A 119 11.60 8.99 -1.17
CA ILE A 119 11.92 8.80 0.26
C ILE A 119 13.36 8.31 0.40
N THR A 120 14.12 8.97 1.25
CA THR A 120 15.52 8.62 1.55
C THR A 120 15.61 7.48 2.56
N GLU A 121 16.76 6.81 2.64
CA GLU A 121 17.00 5.77 3.65
C GLU A 121 16.84 6.25 5.09
N LYS A 122 17.11 7.54 5.36
CA LYS A 122 16.90 8.13 6.70
C LYS A 122 15.41 8.26 7.02
N GLU A 123 14.62 8.77 6.07
CA GLU A 123 13.17 8.92 6.23
C GLU A 123 12.47 7.56 6.28
N LYS A 124 12.93 6.60 5.47
CA LYS A 124 12.44 5.22 5.50
C LYS A 124 12.58 4.60 6.89
N LYS A 125 13.74 4.77 7.55
CA LYS A 125 13.93 4.27 8.93
C LYS A 125 12.94 4.89 9.90
N ILE A 126 12.72 6.19 9.83
CA ILE A 126 11.74 6.90 10.69
C ILE A 126 10.33 6.34 10.46
N ILE A 127 9.94 6.15 9.19
CA ILE A 127 8.65 5.57 8.82
C ILE A 127 8.51 4.17 9.42
N GLU A 128 9.49 3.28 9.21
CA GLU A 128 9.41 1.91 9.70
C GLU A 128 9.46 1.80 11.22
N GLU A 129 10.20 2.68 11.91
CA GLU A 129 10.23 2.72 13.38
C GLU A 129 8.91 3.18 13.98
N SER A 130 8.19 4.09 13.31
CA SER A 130 6.90 4.60 13.79
C SER A 130 5.74 3.59 13.68
N LEU A 131 5.92 2.54 12.88
CA LEU A 131 4.89 1.52 12.60
C LEU A 131 5.12 0.20 13.38
N LYS A 132 6.14 0.15 14.24
CA LYS A 132 6.40 -0.97 15.15
C LYS A 132 5.50 -0.88 16.39
#